data_AF-A0A8H7LBP5-F1
#
_entry.id   AF-A0A8H7LBP5-F1
#
_cell.length_a   1.000
_cell.length_b   1.000
_cell.length_c   1.000
_cell.angle_alpha   90.00
_cell.angle_beta   90.00
_cell.angle_gamma   90.00
#
_symmetry.space_group_name_H-M   'P 1'
#
loop_
_entity.id
_entity.type
_entity.pdbx_description
1 polymer ?
#
loop_
_entity_poly.entity_id
_entity_poly.type
_entity_poly.pdbx_seq_one_letter_code
_entity_poly.pdbx_strand_id
1 'polypeptide(L)'
;MRQNGPLLLLDVRPKDQFEITHLPNALNVDWERTFSKCNKIEEILPADFDKQQDEVYIMCRYGNDSQLAAKRLMLEFGLEKVYDVKGGINKWSCEVDKNVPIY
;
A
#
# COMPACT_ATOMS: atom_id res chain seq x y z
N MET A 1 18.85 10.12 -15.44
CA MET A 1 18.23 8.97 -14.77
C MET A 1 17.60 9.51 -13.50
N ARG A 2 16.28 9.39 -13.29
CA ARG A 2 15.68 9.81 -12.02
C ARG A 2 16.20 8.85 -10.95
N GLN A 3 16.90 9.37 -9.94
CA GLN A 3 17.18 8.58 -8.74
C GLN A 3 15.86 8.53 -7.98
N ASN A 4 15.13 7.43 -8.08
CA ASN A 4 13.97 7.18 -7.23
C ASN A 4 14.51 6.69 -5.88
N GLY A 5 13.93 7.18 -4.78
CA GLY A 5 14.23 6.65 -3.45
C GLY A 5 13.73 5.21 -3.29
N PRO A 6 14.04 4.56 -2.15
CA PRO A 6 13.42 3.30 -1.75
C PRO A 6 11.93 3.22 -2.04
N LEU A 7 11.48 2.05 -2.50
CA LEU A 7 10.07 1.74 -2.73
C LEU A 7 9.52 0.96 -1.55
N LEU A 8 8.40 1.43 -1.00
CA LEU A 8 7.59 0.71 -0.03
C LEU A 8 6.30 0.23 -0.69
N LEU A 9 6.02 -1.07 -0.61
CA LEU A 9 4.73 -1.62 -0.96
C LEU A 9 3.87 -1.74 0.32
N LEU A 10 2.83 -0.95 0.40
CA LEU A 10 1.87 -0.94 1.51
C LEU A 10 0.61 -1.72 1.12
N ASP A 11 0.33 -2.81 1.81
CA ASP A 11 -0.89 -3.59 1.61
C ASP A 11 -1.92 -3.25 2.68
N VAL A 12 -3.02 -2.64 2.26
CA VAL A 12 -4.05 -2.13 3.18
C VAL A 12 -5.22 -3.09 3.40
N ARG A 13 -5.09 -4.35 2.92
CA ARG A 13 -6.09 -5.39 3.17
C ARG A 13 -6.09 -5.80 4.66
N PRO A 14 -7.21 -6.38 5.13
CA PRO A 14 -7.24 -7.07 6.41
C PRO A 14 -6.14 -8.13 6.55
N LYS A 15 -5.68 -8.35 7.78
CA LYS A 15 -4.55 -9.26 8.05
C LYS A 15 -4.82 -10.70 7.60
N ASP A 16 -6.04 -11.18 7.80
CA ASP A 16 -6.50 -12.50 7.31
C ASP A 16 -6.40 -12.62 5.79
N GLN A 17 -6.75 -11.55 5.07
CA GLN A 17 -6.63 -11.47 3.61
C GLN A 17 -5.17 -11.41 3.13
N PHE A 18 -4.29 -10.77 3.90
CA PHE A 18 -2.85 -10.71 3.67
C PHE A 18 -2.16 -12.06 3.92
N GLU A 19 -2.61 -12.81 4.92
CA GLU A 19 -2.10 -14.13 5.28
C GLU A 19 -2.46 -15.21 4.24
N ILE A 20 -3.59 -15.08 3.53
CA ILE A 20 -3.92 -15.96 2.39
C ILE A 20 -2.85 -15.84 1.30
N THR A 21 -2.52 -14.61 0.91
CA THR A 21 -1.45 -14.31 -0.04
C THR A 21 -1.10 -12.83 -0.01
N HIS A 22 0.16 -12.51 -0.25
CA HIS A 22 0.66 -11.15 -0.39
C HIS A 22 1.87 -11.11 -1.32
N LEU A 23 2.16 -9.92 -1.85
CA LEU A 23 3.38 -9.72 -2.62
C LEU A 23 4.60 -9.67 -1.69
N PRO A 24 5.76 -10.21 -2.11
CA PRO A 24 6.97 -10.20 -1.30
C PRO A 24 7.34 -8.79 -0.82
N ASN A 25 7.84 -8.70 0.41
CA ASN A 25 8.27 -7.45 1.05
C ASN A 25 7.18 -6.39 1.24
N ALA A 26 5.90 -6.75 1.08
CA ALA A 26 4.79 -5.84 1.40
C ALA A 26 4.67 -5.63 2.92
N LEU A 27 4.48 -4.38 3.34
CA LEU A 27 4.09 -4.01 4.70
C LEU A 27 2.56 -4.05 4.80
N ASN A 28 2.00 -4.86 5.70
CA ASN A 28 0.55 -4.91 5.89
C ASN A 28 0.08 -3.93 6.98
N VAL A 29 -0.83 -3.04 6.61
CA VAL A 29 -1.52 -2.16 7.56
C VAL A 29 -3.00 -2.04 7.17
N ASP A 30 -3.85 -2.77 7.87
CA ASP A 30 -5.31 -2.81 7.63
C ASP A 30 -5.91 -1.39 7.58
N TRP A 31 -6.61 -1.10 6.47
CA TRP A 31 -7.28 0.18 6.26
C TRP A 31 -8.34 0.49 7.33
N GLU A 32 -9.30 -0.40 7.53
CA GLU A 32 -10.47 -0.15 8.38
C GLU A 32 -10.14 -0.18 9.87
N ARG A 33 -9.23 -1.07 10.27
CA ARG A 33 -8.90 -1.28 11.69
C ARG A 33 -7.85 -0.30 12.19
N THR A 34 -6.88 0.06 11.35
CA THR A 34 -5.70 0.83 11.78
C THR A 34 -5.57 2.13 11.00
N PHE A 35 -5.36 2.06 9.69
CA PHE A 35 -4.87 3.21 8.93
C PHE A 35 -5.88 4.37 8.85
N SER A 36 -7.16 4.07 8.63
CA SER A 36 -8.22 5.09 8.59
C SER A 36 -8.39 5.88 9.90
N LYS A 37 -7.86 5.36 11.01
CA LYS A 37 -8.02 5.91 12.37
C LYS A 37 -6.72 6.42 12.97
N CYS A 38 -5.57 6.17 12.34
CA CYS A 38 -4.28 6.59 12.87
C CYS A 38 -4.16 8.12 12.81
N ASN A 39 -3.45 8.70 13.79
CA ASN A 39 -3.22 10.16 13.82
C ASN A 39 -1.79 10.52 13.43
N LYS A 40 -0.88 9.54 13.48
CA LYS A 40 0.53 9.71 13.18
C LYS A 40 0.93 8.81 12.03
N ILE A 41 1.81 9.30 11.17
CA ILE A 41 2.27 8.53 10.01
C ILE A 41 3.24 7.42 10.42
N GLU A 42 3.94 7.61 11.53
CA GLU A 42 4.87 6.66 12.13
C GLU A 42 4.17 5.39 12.66
N GLU A 43 2.83 5.41 12.75
CA GLU A 43 2.01 4.21 13.01
C GLU A 43 1.85 3.33 11.76
N ILE A 44 2.16 3.87 10.57
CA ILE A 44 1.90 3.26 9.27
C ILE A 44 3.19 3.00 8.50
N LEU A 45 4.14 3.93 8.53
CA LEU A 45 5.38 3.88 7.76
C LEU A 45 6.61 3.66 8.65
N PRO A 46 7.68 3.06 8.11
CA PRO A 46 8.95 2.93 8.82
C PRO A 46 9.50 4.27 9.31
N ALA A 47 10.22 4.24 10.45
CA ALA A 47 10.75 5.46 11.07
C ALA A 47 11.81 6.19 10.21
N ASP A 48 12.45 5.46 9.30
CA ASP A 48 13.46 5.96 8.36
C ASP A 48 12.87 6.37 6.99
N PHE A 49 11.55 6.35 6.84
CA PHE A 49 10.88 6.72 5.58
C PHE A 49 11.00 8.22 5.27
N ASP A 50 11.49 8.55 4.07
CA ASP A 50 11.60 9.92 3.57
C ASP A 50 10.40 10.30 2.70
N LYS A 51 9.55 11.21 3.20
CA LYS A 51 8.32 11.66 2.52
C LYS A 51 8.52 12.30 1.14
N GLN A 52 9.72 12.81 0.85
CA GLN A 52 10.05 13.51 -0.39
C GLN A 52 10.78 12.59 -1.38
N GLN A 53 11.54 11.62 -0.89
CA GLN A 53 12.35 10.75 -1.73
C GLN A 53 11.70 9.39 -1.99
N ASP A 54 11.13 8.78 -0.97
CA ASP A 54 10.64 7.41 -1.02
C ASP A 54 9.26 7.33 -1.69
N GLU A 55 9.02 6.21 -2.35
CA GLU A 55 7.79 5.95 -3.09
C GLU A 55 6.92 4.97 -2.31
N VAL A 56 5.63 5.29 -2.13
CA VAL A 56 4.66 4.36 -1.55
C VAL A 56 3.74 3.86 -2.65
N TYR A 57 3.75 2.56 -2.88
CA TYR A 57 2.77 1.88 -3.70
C TYR A 57 1.75 1.20 -2.79
N ILE A 58 0.47 1.42 -3.04
CA ILE A 58 -0.59 0.92 -2.16
C ILE A 58 -1.38 -0.16 -2.89
N MET A 59 -1.52 -1.30 -2.23
CA MET A 59 -2.25 -2.46 -2.68
C MET A 59 -3.47 -2.69 -1.80
N CYS A 60 -4.62 -2.98 -2.42
CA CYS A 60 -5.72 -3.65 -1.73
C CYS A 60 -6.27 -4.81 -2.58
N ARG A 61 -7.48 -5.29 -2.29
CA ARG A 61 -8.06 -6.42 -3.05
C ARG A 61 -8.46 -6.05 -4.48
N TYR A 62 -9.14 -4.91 -4.65
CA TYR A 62 -9.75 -4.47 -5.91
C TYR A 62 -9.36 -3.06 -6.36
N GLY A 63 -8.52 -2.35 -5.59
CA GLY A 63 -8.17 -0.95 -5.82
C GLY A 63 -9.07 0.09 -5.14
N ASN A 64 -10.02 -0.32 -4.29
CA ASN A 64 -10.94 0.62 -3.63
C ASN A 64 -10.31 1.29 -2.41
N ASP A 65 -9.93 0.49 -1.40
CA ASP A 65 -9.35 1.01 -0.15
C ASP A 65 -7.98 1.66 -0.35
N SER A 66 -7.21 1.17 -1.33
CA SER A 66 -5.90 1.73 -1.67
C SER A 66 -5.99 3.16 -2.21
N GLN A 67 -7.07 3.53 -2.91
CA GLN A 67 -7.32 4.92 -3.32
C GLN A 67 -7.61 5.83 -2.11
N LEU A 68 -8.35 5.33 -1.12
CA LEU A 68 -8.65 6.08 0.11
C LEU A 68 -7.38 6.29 0.95
N ALA A 69 -6.60 5.22 1.11
CA ALA A 69 -5.29 5.25 1.76
C ALA A 69 -4.32 6.22 1.06
N ALA A 70 -4.26 6.18 -0.27
CA ALA A 70 -3.40 7.07 -1.06
C ALA A 70 -3.77 8.54 -0.82
N LYS A 71 -5.07 8.85 -0.89
CA LYS A 71 -5.58 10.19 -0.64
C LYS A 71 -5.24 10.67 0.78
N ARG A 72 -5.35 9.81 1.79
CA ARG A 72 -4.99 10.13 3.19
C ARG A 72 -3.50 10.44 3.32
N LEU A 73 -2.62 9.62 2.75
CA LEU A 73 -1.17 9.87 2.76
C LEU A 73 -0.80 11.21 2.11
N MET A 74 -1.41 11.52 0.97
CA MET A 74 -1.13 12.75 0.25
C MET A 74 -1.68 13.98 0.98
N LEU A 75 -2.96 13.96 1.36
CA LEU A 75 -3.65 15.16 1.86
C LEU A 75 -3.43 15.43 3.34
N GLU A 76 -3.34 14.39 4.17
CA GLU A 76 -3.24 14.54 5.63
C GLU A 76 -1.80 14.41 6.12
N PHE A 77 -1.00 13.54 5.49
CA PHE A 77 0.36 13.27 5.93
C PHE A 77 1.45 13.88 5.05
N GLY A 78 1.07 14.51 3.93
CA GLY A 78 1.93 15.32 3.08
C GLY A 78 2.94 14.54 2.25
N LEU A 79 2.60 13.31 1.82
CA LEU A 79 3.47 12.51 0.95
C LEU A 79 3.31 12.92 -0.51
N GLU A 80 4.44 13.05 -1.20
CA GLU A 80 4.44 13.50 -2.61
C GLU A 80 4.36 12.32 -3.60
N LYS A 81 4.99 11.19 -3.28
CA LYS A 81 5.13 10.04 -4.19
C LYS A 81 4.30 8.86 -3.72
N VAL A 82 2.99 8.98 -3.92
CA VAL A 82 2.02 7.95 -3.54
C VAL A 82 1.30 7.42 -4.79
N TYR A 83 1.28 6.10 -4.93
CA TYR A 83 0.76 5.42 -6.11
C TYR A 83 -0.23 4.32 -5.71
N ASP A 84 -1.41 4.30 -6.31
CA ASP A 84 -2.39 3.23 -6.18
C ASP A 84 -2.14 2.13 -7.23
N VAL A 85 -2.16 0.87 -6.82
CA VAL A 85 -2.13 -0.26 -7.75
C VAL A 85 -3.54 -0.53 -8.27
N LYS A 86 -3.82 0.04 -9.45
CA LYS A 86 -5.14 -0.06 -10.10
C LYS A 86 -5.61 -1.51 -10.24
N GLY A 87 -6.77 -1.80 -9.66
CA GLY A 87 -7.40 -3.13 -9.71
C GLY A 87 -6.94 -4.10 -8.62
N GLY A 88 -5.98 -3.70 -7.78
CA GLY A 88 -5.53 -4.47 -6.62
C GLY A 88 -4.92 -5.84 -6.96
N ILE A 89 -4.79 -6.67 -5.94
CA ILE A 89 -4.09 -7.96 -6.03
C ILE A 89 -4.84 -8.95 -6.93
N ASN A 90 -6.16 -8.84 -7.05
CA ASN A 90 -6.93 -9.72 -7.93
C ASN A 90 -6.61 -9.44 -9.41
N LYS A 91 -6.44 -8.17 -9.79
CA LYS A 91 -5.99 -7.82 -11.13
C LYS A 91 -4.53 -8.20 -11.37
N TRP A 92 -3.68 -8.05 -10.36
CA TRP A 92 -2.29 -8.54 -10.40
C TRP A 92 -2.22 -10.05 -10.67
N SER A 93 -3.06 -10.84 -10.01
CA SER A 93 -3.15 -12.29 -10.23
C SER A 93 -3.50 -12.62 -11.69
N CYS A 94 -4.42 -11.87 -12.29
CA CYS A 94 -4.85 -12.08 -13.68
C CYS A 94 -3.78 -11.67 -14.71
N GLU A 95 -3.13 -10.52 -14.50
CA GLU A 95 -2.32 -9.86 -15.54
C GLU A 95 -0.81 -10.01 -15.36
N VAL A 96 -0.33 -10.24 -14.13
CA VAL A 96 1.11 -10.23 -13.81
C VAL A 96 1.59 -11.58 -13.29
N ASP A 97 0.98 -12.12 -12.24
CA ASP A 97 1.40 -13.39 -11.64
C ASP A 97 0.22 -14.30 -11.31
N LYS A 98 -0.03 -15.26 -12.20
CA LYS A 98 -1.11 -16.24 -12.10
C LYS A 98 -0.96 -17.23 -10.94
N ASN A 99 0.19 -17.25 -10.26
CA ASN A 99 0.39 -18.08 -9.08
C ASN A 99 -0.17 -17.42 -7.81
N VAL A 100 -0.39 -16.11 -7.83
CA VAL A 100 -1.09 -15.41 -6.74
C VAL A 100 -2.56 -15.84 -6.77
N PRO A 101 -3.11 -16.46 -5.72
CA PRO A 101 -4.49 -16.92 -5.74
C PRO A 101 -5.47 -15.74 -5.69
N ILE A 102 -6.56 -15.88 -6.44
CA ILE A 102 -7.73 -15.00 -6.34
C ILE A 102 -8.61 -15.54 -5.21
N TYR A 103 -9.11 -14.64 -4.37
CA TYR A 103 -10.07 -14.93 -3.32
C TYR A 103 -11.10 -13.81 -3.20
#